data_AF-A0A383VAY2-F1
#
_entry.id   AF-A0A383VAY2-F1
#
_cell.length_a   1.000
_cell.length_b   1.000
_cell.length_c   1.000
_cell.angle_alpha   90.00
_cell.angle_beta   90.00
_cell.angle_gamma   90.00
#
_symmetry.space_group_name_H-M   'P 1'
#
loop_
_entity.id
_entity.type
_entity.pdbx_description
1 polymer ?
#
loop_
_entity_poly.entity_id
_entity_poly.type
_entity_poly.pdbx_seq_one_letter_code
_entity_poly.pdbx_strand_id
1 'polypeptide(L)'
;MGLDGGTKMTRSDVLRGQSWRLSQADGSRSTRGGCVTNTYQERTLDPQMRRLILWSCCALSGLPLAVPIVADLLGQLINRQAVLEHLLAARGASVDGDESAQLRYSNQQRAAAGTFDHLKSLKDVFTVNLTPNPDRELQQQQQQQGAEATGGGQALQDGGSSSSNARVPQGTADAALWVCPVTLLPCGSKQPFSALKQCGHVVSDKALAAISAADSTCPVCCQRFSKKDVVQINGSAEHMEAVRQQLKAKAAAKAAAKEVRAAEEAGKNRKRAREALEGGGSGAVCAVAVAVQEQQQQQQQQQQQQQQLSVPDGPAAYLQQPS
;
A
#
# COMPACT_ATOMS: atom_id res chain seq x y z
N MET A 1 33.86 36.25 -24.28
CA MET A 1 33.48 36.03 -22.86
C MET A 1 32.33 35.04 -22.87
N GLY A 2 32.65 33.75 -22.92
CA GLY A 2 31.65 32.67 -22.94
C GLY A 2 31.05 32.51 -21.54
N LEU A 3 29.73 32.59 -21.45
CA LEU A 3 28.94 32.26 -20.25
C LEU A 3 27.89 31.23 -20.66
N ASP A 4 28.38 30.18 -21.30
CA ASP A 4 27.65 29.02 -21.80
C ASP A 4 27.72 27.90 -20.75
N GLY A 5 28.00 28.26 -19.50
CA GLY A 5 27.99 27.37 -18.34
C GLY A 5 26.56 27.06 -17.95
N GLY A 6 25.81 26.41 -18.83
CA GLY A 6 24.61 25.68 -18.43
C GLY A 6 25.03 24.72 -17.31
N THR A 7 24.61 25.02 -16.09
CA THR A 7 24.91 24.22 -14.90
C THR A 7 24.58 22.77 -15.23
N LYS A 8 25.61 21.93 -15.39
CA LYS A 8 25.39 20.51 -15.65
C LYS A 8 24.65 19.95 -14.45
N MET A 9 23.42 19.50 -14.69
CA MET A 9 22.54 18.91 -13.69
C MET A 9 23.31 17.79 -12.99
N THR A 10 23.44 17.88 -11.66
CA THR A 10 24.12 16.82 -10.93
C THR A 10 23.20 15.59 -10.85
N ARG A 11 23.78 14.39 -10.82
CA ARG A 11 23.04 13.15 -10.59
C ARG A 11 22.19 13.23 -9.31
N SER A 12 22.65 13.99 -8.32
CA SER A 12 21.95 14.26 -7.06
C SER A 12 20.69 15.11 -7.25
N ASP A 13 20.71 16.10 -8.14
CA ASP A 13 19.54 16.97 -8.42
C ASP A 13 18.46 16.21 -9.20
N VAL A 14 18.88 15.30 -10.09
CA VAL A 14 18.00 14.35 -10.79
C VAL A 14 17.40 13.34 -9.81
N LEU A 15 18.23 12.75 -8.95
CA LEU A 15 17.79 11.73 -7.98
C LEU A 15 16.90 12.29 -6.86
N ARG A 16 17.04 13.57 -6.49
CA ARG A 16 16.17 14.23 -5.49
C ARG A 16 14.84 14.74 -6.07
N GLY A 17 14.61 14.60 -7.38
CA GLY A 17 13.38 15.08 -8.04
C GLY A 17 13.20 16.61 -7.96
N GLN A 18 14.24 17.35 -7.56
CA GLN A 18 14.16 18.81 -7.42
C GLN A 18 14.08 19.49 -8.78
N SER A 19 14.72 18.94 -9.82
CA SER A 19 14.64 19.50 -11.18
C SER A 19 13.25 19.36 -11.82
N TRP A 20 12.57 18.21 -11.64
CA TRP A 20 11.23 17.99 -12.21
C TRP A 20 10.17 18.88 -11.54
N ARG A 21 10.26 19.03 -10.21
CA ARG A 21 9.37 19.91 -9.46
C ARG A 21 9.60 21.39 -9.78
N LEU A 22 10.85 21.86 -9.87
CA LEU A 22 11.16 23.23 -10.29
C LEU A 22 10.71 23.50 -11.74
N SER A 23 10.99 22.59 -12.68
CA SER A 23 10.60 22.76 -14.10
C SER A 23 9.09 22.75 -14.33
N GLN A 24 8.30 22.06 -13.49
CA GLN A 24 6.82 22.10 -13.56
C GLN A 24 6.22 23.30 -12.83
N ALA A 25 6.91 23.81 -11.81
CA ALA A 25 6.52 25.01 -11.08
C ALA A 25 6.86 26.30 -11.86
N ASP A 26 7.83 26.25 -12.76
CA ASP A 26 8.17 27.33 -13.68
C ASP A 26 7.05 27.56 -14.69
N GLY A 27 6.10 28.43 -14.33
CA GLY A 27 5.26 29.15 -15.30
C GLY A 27 6.02 30.26 -16.05
N SER A 28 7.33 30.38 -15.82
CA SER A 28 8.18 31.41 -16.37
C SER A 28 8.57 31.06 -17.82
N ARG A 29 7.79 31.56 -18.80
CA ARG A 29 8.30 31.70 -20.17
C ARG A 29 9.32 32.84 -20.16
N SER A 30 10.58 32.53 -19.89
CA SER A 30 11.64 33.54 -19.87
C SER A 30 11.86 34.14 -21.27
N THR A 31 11.37 35.35 -21.50
CA THR A 31 12.03 36.28 -22.43
C THR A 31 13.09 37.04 -21.64
N ARG A 32 14.37 36.71 -21.91
CA ARG A 32 15.59 37.45 -21.55
C ARG A 32 15.61 38.13 -20.16
N GLY A 33 16.27 37.50 -19.19
CA GLY A 33 16.72 38.16 -17.94
C GLY A 33 16.10 37.59 -16.66
N GLY A 34 15.98 36.27 -16.56
CA GLY A 34 15.29 35.56 -15.47
C GLY A 34 15.75 35.93 -14.06
N CYS A 35 15.01 36.86 -13.43
CA CYS A 35 14.86 36.88 -12.00
C CYS A 35 13.72 35.90 -11.67
N VAL A 36 14.02 34.80 -10.96
CA VAL A 36 12.99 33.90 -10.45
C VAL A 36 12.29 34.63 -9.31
N THR A 37 11.27 35.42 -9.64
CA THR A 37 10.52 36.21 -8.65
C THR A 37 9.45 35.40 -7.93
N ASN A 38 9.10 34.21 -8.43
CA ASN A 38 8.10 33.34 -7.80
C ASN A 38 8.75 32.28 -6.91
N THR A 39 8.30 32.23 -5.66
CA THR A 39 8.57 31.12 -4.76
C THR A 39 7.89 29.85 -5.31
N TYR A 40 8.58 28.72 -5.22
CA TYR A 40 8.03 27.42 -5.61
C TYR A 40 6.69 27.19 -4.90
N GLN A 41 5.63 27.07 -5.68
CA GLN A 41 4.33 26.62 -5.20
C GLN A 41 4.04 25.27 -5.83
N GLU A 42 3.92 24.24 -4.99
CA GLU A 42 3.49 22.93 -5.43
C GLU A 42 2.07 23.05 -5.98
N ARG A 43 1.83 22.54 -7.20
CA ARG A 43 0.50 22.58 -7.81
C ARG A 43 -0.45 21.71 -7.00
N THR A 44 -1.29 22.36 -6.20
CA THR A 44 -2.37 21.68 -5.50
C THR A 44 -3.51 21.43 -6.48
N LEU A 45 -4.00 20.19 -6.50
CA LEU A 45 -5.20 19.88 -7.25
C LEU A 45 -6.40 20.48 -6.52
N ASP A 46 -7.35 20.99 -7.30
CA ASP A 46 -8.63 21.44 -6.75
C ASP A 46 -9.24 20.34 -5.86
N PRO A 47 -9.74 20.67 -4.65
CA PRO A 47 -10.30 19.66 -3.75
C PRO A 47 -11.44 18.84 -4.34
N GLN A 48 -12.23 19.38 -5.27
CA GLN A 48 -13.28 18.62 -5.96
C GLN A 48 -12.66 17.61 -6.92
N MET A 49 -11.69 18.06 -7.72
CA MET A 49 -10.94 17.20 -8.62
C MET A 49 -10.25 16.06 -7.88
N ARG A 50 -9.63 16.34 -6.72
CA ARG A 50 -9.02 15.31 -5.86
C ARG A 50 -10.02 14.24 -5.45
N ARG A 51 -11.25 14.63 -5.06
CA ARG A 51 -12.30 13.66 -4.73
C ARG A 51 -12.68 12.83 -5.94
N LEU A 52 -12.90 13.44 -7.10
CA LEU A 52 -13.23 12.71 -8.33
C LEU A 52 -12.14 11.69 -8.70
N ILE A 53 -10.86 12.02 -8.54
CA ILE A 53 -9.74 11.09 -8.76
C ILE A 53 -9.84 9.88 -7.81
N LEU A 54 -10.12 10.10 -6.52
CA LEU A 54 -10.25 9.01 -5.54
C LEU A 54 -11.41 8.05 -5.84
N TRP A 55 -12.42 8.51 -6.59
CA TRP A 55 -13.58 7.72 -7.02
C TRP A 55 -13.50 7.20 -8.46
N SER A 56 -12.44 7.56 -9.21
CA SER A 56 -12.25 7.14 -10.61
C SER A 56 -10.97 6.35 -10.83
N CYS A 57 -9.96 6.52 -9.97
CA CYS A 57 -8.66 5.88 -10.09
C CYS A 57 -8.38 4.95 -8.89
N CYS A 58 -7.69 3.86 -9.18
CA CYS A 58 -7.20 2.90 -8.20
C CYS A 58 -6.10 3.54 -7.33
N ALA A 59 -6.20 3.42 -6.00
CA ALA A 59 -5.21 3.98 -5.09
C ALA A 59 -3.83 3.31 -5.20
N LEU A 60 -3.76 2.01 -5.54
CA LEU A 60 -2.49 1.30 -5.73
C LEU A 60 -1.80 1.62 -7.07
N SER A 61 -2.50 1.44 -8.20
CA SER A 61 -1.91 1.52 -9.54
C SER A 61 -2.06 2.89 -10.22
N GLY A 62 -2.96 3.75 -9.75
CA GLY A 62 -3.31 5.02 -10.43
C GLY A 62 -4.13 4.84 -11.72
N LEU A 63 -4.41 3.60 -12.14
CA LEU A 63 -5.23 3.28 -13.31
C LEU A 63 -6.72 3.51 -13.02
N PRO A 64 -7.56 3.69 -14.05
CA PRO A 64 -9.01 3.78 -13.86
C PRO A 64 -9.57 2.56 -13.13
N LEU A 65 -10.59 2.78 -12.31
CA LEU A 65 -11.25 1.70 -11.57
C LEU A 65 -11.98 0.76 -12.52
N ALA A 66 -11.71 -0.54 -12.40
CA ALA A 66 -12.30 -1.58 -13.21
C ALA A 66 -12.92 -2.66 -12.31
N VAL A 67 -14.08 -3.18 -12.71
CA VAL A 67 -14.75 -4.26 -11.99
C VAL A 67 -13.95 -5.56 -12.19
N PRO A 68 -13.62 -6.32 -11.14
CA PRO A 68 -14.04 -6.18 -9.74
C PRO A 68 -13.25 -5.13 -8.95
N ILE A 69 -13.99 -4.19 -8.35
CA ILE A 69 -13.46 -3.15 -7.47
C ILE A 69 -13.45 -3.68 -6.03
N VAL A 70 -12.41 -3.33 -5.31
CA VAL A 70 -12.14 -3.81 -3.96
C VAL A 70 -11.81 -2.61 -3.08
N ALA A 71 -12.25 -2.62 -1.83
CA ALA A 71 -11.84 -1.64 -0.82
C ALA A 71 -10.97 -2.30 0.25
N ASP A 72 -10.02 -1.54 0.77
CA ASP A 72 -9.24 -1.94 1.94
C ASP A 72 -9.96 -1.56 3.26
N LEU A 73 -9.35 -1.91 4.39
CA LEU A 73 -9.86 -1.56 5.71
C LEU A 73 -9.77 -0.05 6.04
N LEU A 74 -9.02 0.73 5.27
CA LEU A 74 -8.91 2.19 5.42
C LEU A 74 -9.92 2.94 4.56
N GLY A 75 -10.63 2.24 3.67
CA GLY A 75 -11.61 2.79 2.74
C GLY A 75 -11.04 3.26 1.39
N GLN A 76 -9.82 2.86 1.02
CA GLN A 76 -9.24 3.15 -0.29
C GLN A 76 -9.81 2.19 -1.35
N LEU A 77 -10.22 2.73 -2.49
CA LEU A 77 -10.70 1.95 -3.64
C LEU A 77 -9.52 1.49 -4.50
N ILE A 78 -9.50 0.19 -4.78
CA ILE A 78 -8.38 -0.51 -5.41
C ILE A 78 -8.93 -1.53 -6.42
N ASN A 79 -8.27 -1.64 -7.57
CA ASN A 79 -8.54 -2.73 -8.51
C ASN A 79 -8.05 -4.05 -7.94
N ARG A 80 -8.87 -5.11 -8.02
CA ARG A 80 -8.47 -6.43 -7.51
C ARG A 80 -7.17 -6.95 -8.13
N GLN A 81 -6.96 -6.69 -9.42
CA GLN A 81 -5.73 -7.05 -10.14
C GLN A 81 -4.51 -6.38 -9.52
N ALA A 82 -4.59 -5.09 -9.23
CA ALA A 82 -3.49 -4.35 -8.60
C ALA A 82 -3.15 -4.88 -7.19
N VAL A 83 -4.14 -5.35 -6.42
CA VAL A 83 -3.89 -6.01 -5.13
C VAL A 83 -3.12 -7.31 -5.32
N LEU A 84 -3.50 -8.13 -6.31
CA LEU A 84 -2.81 -9.39 -6.59
C LEU A 84 -1.36 -9.17 -7.01
N GLU A 85 -1.13 -8.24 -7.95
CA GLU A 85 0.20 -7.84 -8.37
C GLU A 85 1.04 -7.35 -7.18
N HIS A 86 0.46 -6.52 -6.32
CA HIS A 86 1.13 -6.01 -5.12
C HIS A 86 1.51 -7.12 -4.14
N LEU A 87 0.60 -8.07 -3.87
CA LEU A 87 0.86 -9.18 -2.95
C LEU A 87 1.89 -10.19 -3.50
N LEU A 88 1.92 -10.40 -4.82
CA LEU A 88 2.92 -11.23 -5.48
C LEU A 88 4.30 -10.55 -5.47
N ALA A 89 4.35 -9.26 -5.83
CA ALA A 89 5.58 -8.47 -5.78
C ALA A 89 6.15 -8.37 -4.36
N ALA A 90 5.30 -8.27 -3.34
CA ALA A 90 5.70 -8.31 -1.93
C ALA A 90 6.39 -9.62 -1.51
N ARG A 91 6.11 -10.73 -2.22
CA ARG A 91 6.73 -12.05 -2.01
C ARG A 91 7.90 -12.31 -2.97
N GLY A 92 8.22 -11.38 -3.86
CA GLY A 92 9.24 -11.56 -4.89
C GLY A 92 8.81 -12.47 -6.04
N ALA A 93 7.50 -12.69 -6.23
CA ALA A 93 6.96 -13.41 -7.39
C ALA A 93 6.47 -12.41 -8.45
N SER A 94 6.79 -12.66 -9.71
CA SER A 94 6.23 -11.95 -10.86
C SER A 94 5.20 -12.83 -11.58
N VAL A 95 4.26 -12.19 -12.26
CA VAL A 95 3.35 -12.83 -13.21
C VAL A 95 4.06 -12.83 -14.56
N ASP A 96 4.08 -13.97 -15.26
CA ASP A 96 4.57 -14.12 -16.64
C ASP A 96 6.01 -13.63 -16.91
N GLY A 97 6.84 -13.48 -15.87
CA GLY A 97 8.20 -12.94 -16.00
C GLY A 97 8.29 -11.42 -16.08
N ASP A 98 7.17 -10.70 -15.92
CA ASP A 98 7.14 -9.24 -15.95
C ASP A 98 7.72 -8.65 -14.65
N GLU A 99 8.98 -8.19 -14.70
CA GLU A 99 9.64 -7.51 -13.59
C GLU A 99 9.02 -6.12 -13.27
N SER A 100 8.18 -5.61 -14.18
CA SER A 100 7.55 -4.30 -14.06
C SER A 100 6.70 -4.16 -12.79
N ALA A 101 6.03 -5.23 -12.34
CA ALA A 101 5.24 -5.22 -11.11
C ALA A 101 6.13 -5.06 -9.86
N GLN A 102 7.30 -5.69 -9.85
CA GLN A 102 8.27 -5.59 -8.76
C GLN A 102 8.92 -4.20 -8.71
N LEU A 103 9.22 -3.62 -9.87
CA LEU A 103 9.69 -2.24 -9.97
C LEU A 103 8.62 -1.25 -9.51
N ARG A 104 7.36 -1.43 -9.91
CA ARG A 104 6.24 -0.61 -9.40
C ARG A 104 6.11 -0.71 -7.89
N TYR A 105 6.18 -1.93 -7.34
CA TYR A 105 6.14 -2.16 -5.90
C TYR A 105 7.29 -1.47 -5.16
N SER A 106 8.54 -1.64 -5.61
CA SER A 106 9.71 -1.00 -4.99
C SER A 106 9.67 0.52 -5.10
N ASN A 107 9.23 1.07 -6.23
CA ASN A 107 9.00 2.51 -6.40
C ASN A 107 7.90 3.01 -5.47
N GLN A 108 6.82 2.24 -5.31
CA GLN A 108 5.73 2.58 -4.39
C GLN A 108 6.18 2.54 -2.93
N GLN A 109 7.00 1.57 -2.52
CA GLN A 109 7.57 1.55 -1.18
C GLN A 109 8.42 2.80 -0.91
N ARG A 110 9.18 3.27 -1.90
CA ARG A 110 10.01 4.49 -1.79
C ARG A 110 9.15 5.77 -1.77
N ALA A 111 8.15 5.86 -2.64
CA ALA A 111 7.37 7.08 -2.84
C ALA A 111 6.23 7.23 -1.82
N ALA A 112 5.57 6.13 -1.44
CA ALA A 112 4.35 6.14 -0.63
C ALA A 112 4.59 5.78 0.85
N ALA A 113 5.85 5.60 1.28
CA ALA A 113 6.30 5.51 2.69
C ALA A 113 5.30 4.85 3.66
N GLY A 114 4.83 3.65 3.34
CA GLY A 114 3.95 2.87 4.21
C GLY A 114 2.44 3.11 4.08
N THR A 115 1.99 3.75 3.00
CA THR A 115 0.55 3.98 2.73
C THR A 115 -0.27 2.67 2.72
N PHE A 116 0.34 1.55 2.32
CA PHE A 116 -0.31 0.25 2.10
C PHE A 116 0.23 -0.88 2.99
N ASP A 117 0.89 -0.58 4.10
CA ASP A 117 1.52 -1.60 4.99
C ASP A 117 0.53 -2.60 5.61
N HIS A 118 -0.76 -2.23 5.65
CA HIS A 118 -1.84 -3.08 6.14
C HIS A 118 -2.27 -4.15 5.12
N LEU A 119 -1.91 -4.02 3.85
CA LEU A 119 -2.27 -4.98 2.79
C LEU A 119 -1.27 -6.14 2.75
N LYS A 120 -1.52 -7.19 3.55
CA LYS A 120 -0.65 -8.38 3.60
C LYS A 120 -1.29 -9.61 2.97
N SER A 121 -2.61 -9.62 2.89
CA SER A 121 -3.40 -10.75 2.41
C SER A 121 -4.68 -10.28 1.72
N LEU A 122 -5.28 -11.19 0.96
CA LEU A 122 -6.60 -10.96 0.36
C LEU A 122 -7.74 -10.83 1.40
N LYS A 123 -7.47 -11.11 2.68
CA LYS A 123 -8.44 -10.93 3.78
C LYS A 123 -8.52 -9.47 4.25
N ASP A 124 -7.49 -8.68 3.94
CA ASP A 124 -7.39 -7.26 4.31
C ASP A 124 -8.20 -6.37 3.37
N VAL A 125 -8.86 -6.97 2.38
CA VAL A 125 -9.65 -6.31 1.37
C VAL A 125 -11.00 -7.00 1.18
N PHE A 126 -12.01 -6.26 0.72
CA PHE A 126 -13.35 -6.78 0.43
C PHE A 126 -13.89 -6.20 -0.87
N THR A 127 -14.68 -6.97 -1.61
CA THR A 127 -15.27 -6.53 -2.88
C THR A 127 -16.35 -5.48 -2.64
N VAL A 128 -16.37 -4.47 -3.50
CA VAL A 128 -17.31 -3.35 -3.41
C VAL A 128 -18.10 -3.21 -4.70
N ASN A 129 -19.41 -3.07 -4.55
CA ASN A 129 -20.36 -2.88 -5.63
C ASN A 129 -20.76 -1.40 -5.68
N LEU A 130 -20.17 -0.67 -6.61
CA LEU A 130 -20.54 0.71 -6.90
C LEU A 130 -21.64 0.73 -7.97
N THR A 131 -22.65 1.59 -7.77
CA THR A 131 -23.71 1.80 -8.77
C THR A 131 -23.25 2.88 -9.74
N PRO A 132 -23.21 2.62 -11.07
CA PRO A 132 -22.84 3.63 -12.05
C PRO A 132 -23.86 4.76 -12.03
N ASN A 133 -23.39 5.98 -12.29
CA ASN A 133 -24.26 7.15 -12.38
C ASN A 133 -25.02 7.15 -13.73
N PRO A 134 -26.37 7.06 -13.75
CA PRO A 134 -27.14 7.04 -15.00
C PRO A 134 -26.94 8.32 -15.84
N ASP A 135 -26.72 9.47 -15.20
CA ASP A 135 -26.54 10.75 -15.89
C ASP A 135 -25.27 10.76 -16.76
N ARG A 136 -24.25 9.97 -16.37
CA ARG A 136 -23.00 9.83 -17.14
C ARG A 136 -23.19 9.07 -18.43
N GLU A 137 -24.03 8.03 -18.41
CA GLU A 137 -24.32 7.22 -19.60
C GLU A 137 -25.06 8.06 -20.64
N LEU A 138 -26.04 8.86 -20.19
CA LEU A 138 -26.78 9.79 -21.05
C LEU A 138 -25.89 10.85 -21.70
N GLN A 139 -24.95 11.43 -20.92
CA GLN A 139 -24.00 12.42 -21.44
C GLN A 139 -23.03 11.83 -22.47
N GLN A 140 -22.58 10.59 -22.27
CA GLN A 140 -21.72 9.91 -23.25
C GLN A 140 -22.43 9.67 -24.58
N GLN A 141 -23.71 9.28 -24.54
CA GLN A 141 -24.52 9.09 -25.75
C GLN A 141 -24.72 10.41 -26.52
N GLN A 142 -24.99 11.51 -25.81
CA GLN A 142 -25.13 12.84 -26.45
C GLN A 142 -23.81 13.34 -27.07
N GLN A 143 -22.67 13.09 -26.42
CA GLN A 143 -21.36 13.48 -26.96
C GLN A 143 -20.97 12.68 -28.21
N GLN A 144 -21.33 11.40 -28.28
CA GLN A 144 -21.09 10.57 -29.45
C GLN A 144 -21.94 11.03 -30.65
N GLN A 145 -23.20 11.41 -30.42
CA GLN A 145 -24.09 11.93 -31.46
C GLN A 145 -23.68 13.33 -31.98
N GLY A 146 -23.07 14.16 -31.14
CA GLY A 146 -22.52 15.46 -31.56
C GLY A 146 -21.23 15.36 -32.39
N ALA A 147 -20.46 14.29 -32.23
CA ALA A 147 -19.26 14.04 -33.03
C ALA A 147 -19.58 13.59 -34.47
N GLU A 148 -20.69 12.88 -34.69
CA GLU A 148 -21.12 12.45 -36.02
C GLU A 148 -21.83 13.56 -36.83
N ALA A 149 -22.32 14.61 -36.18
CA ALA A 149 -23.01 15.73 -36.84
C ALA A 149 -22.08 16.83 -37.41
N THR A 150 -20.77 16.76 -37.16
CA THR A 150 -19.77 17.72 -37.72
C THR A 150 -18.95 17.08 -38.84
N GLY A 151 -19.64 16.50 -39.81
CA GLY A 151 -19.06 16.16 -41.11
C GLY A 151 -18.95 17.41 -41.99
N GLY A 152 -17.81 18.10 -41.94
CA GLY A 152 -17.41 19.10 -42.95
C GLY A 152 -16.99 20.45 -42.38
N GLY A 153 -15.67 20.73 -42.36
CA GLY A 153 -15.16 22.07 -42.05
C GLY A 153 -13.70 22.15 -41.63
N GLN A 154 -12.80 21.96 -42.61
CA GLN A 154 -11.43 22.46 -42.70
C GLN A 154 -10.53 22.52 -41.44
N ALA A 155 -9.50 21.68 -41.50
CA ALA A 155 -8.32 21.71 -40.64
C ALA A 155 -7.57 23.06 -40.70
N LEU A 156 -7.38 23.66 -39.54
CA LEU A 156 -6.24 24.53 -39.26
C LEU A 156 -5.38 23.83 -38.19
N GLN A 157 -4.12 23.65 -38.55
CA GLN A 157 -3.11 22.91 -37.81
C GLN A 157 -2.60 23.77 -36.65
N ASP A 158 -2.90 23.36 -35.42
CA ASP A 158 -2.02 23.63 -34.29
C ASP A 158 -1.63 22.29 -33.66
N GLY A 159 -0.38 21.92 -33.88
CA GLY A 159 0.22 20.68 -33.42
C GLY A 159 0.34 20.64 -31.90
N GLY A 160 -0.64 20.02 -31.25
CA GLY A 160 -0.55 19.51 -29.88
C GLY A 160 -0.62 17.99 -29.91
N SER A 161 0.50 17.35 -29.63
CA SER A 161 0.73 15.91 -29.72
C SER A 161 -0.43 15.04 -29.19
N SER A 162 -0.96 14.23 -30.11
CA SER A 162 -1.78 13.06 -29.86
C SER A 162 -1.05 12.09 -28.94
N SER A 163 -1.26 12.23 -27.64
CA SER A 163 -1.08 11.16 -26.68
C SER A 163 -2.46 10.92 -26.08
N SER A 164 -2.86 9.65 -26.03
CA SER A 164 -4.18 9.14 -25.62
C SER A 164 -4.51 9.40 -24.15
N ASN A 165 -4.44 10.66 -23.73
CA ASN A 165 -4.84 11.12 -22.42
C ASN A 165 -6.35 11.28 -22.43
N ALA A 166 -7.02 10.40 -21.69
CA ALA A 166 -8.41 10.58 -21.27
C ALA A 166 -8.61 12.05 -20.88
N ARG A 167 -9.47 12.75 -21.63
CA ARG A 167 -9.81 14.14 -21.37
C ARG A 167 -10.38 14.18 -19.95
N VAL A 168 -9.64 14.76 -19.02
CA VAL A 168 -10.12 15.00 -17.66
C VAL A 168 -11.41 15.82 -17.78
N PRO A 169 -12.58 15.31 -17.35
CA PRO A 169 -13.80 16.10 -17.40
C PRO A 169 -13.59 17.33 -16.53
N GLN A 170 -13.83 18.51 -17.11
CA GLN A 170 -13.85 19.77 -16.37
C GLN A 170 -14.77 19.60 -15.16
N GLY A 171 -14.29 19.97 -13.97
CA GLY A 171 -14.82 19.55 -12.66
C GLY A 171 -16.20 20.07 -12.28
N THR A 172 -17.24 19.75 -13.06
CA THR A 172 -18.64 19.88 -12.66
C THR A 172 -19.07 18.64 -11.87
N ALA A 173 -20.09 18.79 -11.01
CA ALA A 173 -20.63 17.69 -10.20
C ALA A 173 -21.12 16.50 -11.04
N ASP A 174 -21.40 16.75 -12.32
CA ASP A 174 -21.84 15.78 -13.31
C ASP A 174 -20.74 14.78 -13.73
N ALA A 175 -19.48 15.03 -13.34
CA ALA A 175 -18.37 14.15 -13.65
C ALA A 175 -18.26 12.90 -12.75
N ALA A 176 -19.13 12.74 -11.75
CA ALA A 176 -19.11 11.58 -10.87
C ALA A 176 -19.50 10.30 -11.61
N LEU A 177 -18.62 9.30 -11.62
CA LEU A 177 -18.84 7.99 -12.25
C LEU A 177 -19.85 7.11 -11.50
N TRP A 178 -19.97 7.32 -10.19
CA TRP A 178 -20.72 6.45 -9.30
C TRP A 178 -21.73 7.26 -8.48
N VAL A 179 -22.80 6.59 -8.06
CA VAL A 179 -23.89 7.18 -7.29
C VAL A 179 -24.28 6.28 -6.12
N CYS A 180 -24.78 6.86 -5.03
CA CYS A 180 -25.41 6.06 -3.97
C CYS A 180 -26.78 5.54 -4.43
N PRO A 181 -27.06 4.23 -4.31
CA PRO A 181 -28.32 3.64 -4.76
C PRO A 181 -29.55 4.11 -3.97
N VAL A 182 -29.38 4.65 -2.76
CA VAL A 182 -30.49 5.07 -1.88
C VAL A 182 -30.74 6.57 -2.00
N THR A 183 -29.70 7.39 -1.84
CA THR A 183 -29.85 8.86 -1.82
C THR A 183 -29.63 9.50 -3.18
N LEU A 184 -29.24 8.73 -4.20
CA LEU A 184 -28.88 9.20 -5.54
C LEU A 184 -27.82 10.32 -5.52
N LEU A 185 -27.01 10.38 -4.46
CA LEU A 185 -25.96 11.38 -4.32
C LEU A 185 -24.72 10.94 -5.12
N PRO A 186 -24.11 11.82 -5.92
CA PRO A 186 -22.91 11.50 -6.68
C PRO A 186 -21.73 11.23 -5.74
N CYS A 187 -21.09 10.10 -5.94
CA CYS A 187 -19.87 9.72 -5.24
C CYS A 187 -18.72 10.64 -5.70
N GLY A 188 -18.05 11.30 -4.74
CA GLY A 188 -17.11 12.40 -5.02
C GLY A 188 -17.64 13.79 -4.63
N SER A 189 -18.92 13.87 -4.24
CA SER A 189 -19.45 15.02 -3.52
C SER A 189 -18.77 15.22 -2.16
N LYS A 190 -19.06 16.35 -1.49
CA LYS A 190 -18.49 16.66 -0.16
C LYS A 190 -18.98 15.71 0.95
N GLN A 191 -20.04 14.94 0.69
CA GLN A 191 -20.64 14.05 1.69
C GLN A 191 -19.79 12.76 1.81
N PRO A 192 -19.62 12.21 3.02
CA PRO A 192 -18.95 10.94 3.21
C PRO A 192 -19.84 9.76 2.77
N PHE A 193 -19.17 8.70 2.31
CA PHE A 193 -19.79 7.46 1.89
C PHE A 193 -19.12 6.32 2.64
N SER A 194 -19.90 5.30 3.00
CA SER A 194 -19.42 4.12 3.70
C SER A 194 -19.82 2.85 2.96
N ALA A 195 -18.93 1.87 2.98
CA ALA A 195 -19.16 0.55 2.44
C ALA A 195 -19.39 -0.46 3.57
N LEU A 196 -20.31 -1.39 3.34
CA LEU A 196 -20.60 -2.48 4.25
C LEU A 196 -19.76 -3.71 3.88
N LYS A 197 -18.89 -4.17 4.78
CA LYS A 197 -17.97 -5.29 4.50
C LYS A 197 -18.66 -6.61 4.16
N GLN A 198 -19.84 -6.87 4.74
CA GLN A 198 -20.56 -8.15 4.58
C GLN A 198 -21.19 -8.32 3.19
N CYS A 199 -21.59 -7.23 2.54
CA CYS A 199 -22.30 -7.26 1.26
C CYS A 199 -21.64 -6.44 0.14
N GLY A 200 -20.69 -5.56 0.47
CA GLY A 200 -19.96 -4.73 -0.49
C GLY A 200 -20.73 -3.52 -1.02
N HIS A 201 -21.97 -3.26 -0.58
CA HIS A 201 -22.72 -2.08 -1.04
C HIS A 201 -22.14 -0.79 -0.45
N VAL A 202 -21.99 0.23 -1.30
CA VAL A 202 -21.60 1.58 -0.89
C VAL A 202 -22.82 2.46 -0.79
N VAL A 203 -22.97 3.11 0.35
CA VAL A 203 -24.09 4.00 0.66
C VAL A 203 -23.58 5.28 1.29
N SER A 204 -24.35 6.35 1.17
CA SER A 204 -24.00 7.61 1.85
C SER A 204 -24.22 7.48 3.36
N ASP A 205 -23.43 8.19 4.16
CA ASP A 205 -23.60 8.16 5.62
C ASP A 205 -24.98 8.69 6.05
N LYS A 206 -25.59 9.56 5.23
CA LYS A 206 -26.97 10.00 5.38
C LYS A 206 -27.96 8.84 5.29
N ALA A 207 -27.77 7.93 4.32
CA ALA A 207 -28.60 6.74 4.18
C ALA A 207 -28.45 5.81 5.39
N LEU A 208 -27.22 5.61 5.87
CA LEU A 208 -26.96 4.79 7.05
C LEU A 208 -27.52 5.41 8.33
N ALA A 209 -27.46 6.73 8.48
CA ALA A 209 -28.00 7.43 9.63
C ALA A 209 -29.55 7.39 9.66
N ALA A 210 -30.21 7.34 8.51
CA ALA A 210 -31.65 7.20 8.41
C ALA A 210 -32.15 5.81 8.85
N ILE A 211 -31.32 4.78 8.70
CA ILE A 211 -31.61 3.43 9.19
C ILE A 211 -31.30 3.42 10.68
N SER A 212 -32.36 3.55 11.48
CA SER A 212 -32.27 3.63 12.93
C SER A 212 -31.43 2.47 13.51
N ALA A 213 -30.68 2.73 14.58
CA ALA A 213 -29.69 1.81 15.17
C ALA A 213 -30.24 0.44 15.63
N ALA A 214 -31.56 0.23 15.56
CA ALA A 214 -32.23 -1.03 15.87
C ALA A 214 -32.10 -2.05 14.72
N ASP A 215 -32.18 -1.60 13.46
CA ASP A 215 -32.17 -2.45 12.29
C ASP A 215 -30.81 -2.31 11.58
N SER A 216 -29.78 -2.99 12.10
CA SER A 216 -28.45 -3.00 11.47
C SER A 216 -28.46 -3.82 10.18
N THR A 217 -29.20 -3.33 9.18
CA THR A 217 -29.59 -4.03 7.94
C THR A 217 -29.29 -3.16 6.73
N CYS A 218 -28.66 -3.74 5.70
CA CYS A 218 -28.30 -3.02 4.48
C CYS A 218 -29.55 -2.55 3.72
N PRO A 219 -29.64 -1.29 3.28
CA PRO A 219 -30.81 -0.77 2.57
C PRO A 219 -30.98 -1.30 1.14
N VAL A 220 -29.95 -1.94 0.57
CA VAL A 220 -29.97 -2.42 -0.81
C VAL A 220 -30.30 -3.92 -0.88
N CYS A 221 -29.70 -4.73 -0.01
CA CYS A 221 -29.81 -6.19 -0.05
C CYS A 221 -30.40 -6.82 1.20
N CYS A 222 -30.83 -6.01 2.18
CA CYS A 222 -31.40 -6.47 3.44
C CYS A 222 -30.51 -7.40 4.28
N GLN A 223 -29.20 -7.44 4.02
CA GLN A 223 -28.25 -8.23 4.80
C GLN A 223 -27.90 -7.51 6.11
N ARG A 224 -27.89 -8.26 7.22
CA ARG A 224 -27.47 -7.71 8.52
C ARG A 224 -25.98 -7.41 8.56
N PHE A 225 -25.61 -6.29 9.17
CA PHE A 225 -24.22 -5.87 9.36
C PHE A 225 -23.97 -5.42 10.81
N SER A 226 -22.71 -5.40 11.23
CA SER A 226 -22.32 -4.83 12.53
C SER A 226 -21.72 -3.43 12.36
N LYS A 227 -21.77 -2.59 13.39
CA LYS A 227 -21.09 -1.27 13.39
C LYS A 227 -19.58 -1.35 13.08
N LYS A 228 -18.95 -2.49 13.34
CA LYS A 228 -17.54 -2.77 13.03
C LYS A 228 -17.27 -3.05 11.54
N ASP A 229 -18.31 -3.39 10.79
CA ASP A 229 -18.24 -3.76 9.37
C ASP A 229 -18.50 -2.56 8.45
N VAL A 230 -18.76 -1.38 9.02
CA VAL A 230 -18.94 -0.13 8.29
C VAL A 230 -17.56 0.51 8.10
N VAL A 231 -17.15 0.68 6.85
CA VAL A 231 -15.87 1.30 6.49
C VAL A 231 -16.15 2.55 5.68
N GLN A 232 -15.71 3.71 6.16
CA GLN A 232 -15.85 4.97 5.43
C GLN A 232 -14.89 5.00 4.24
N ILE A 233 -15.43 5.11 3.02
CA ILE A 233 -14.67 5.14 1.77
C ILE A 233 -14.08 6.53 1.54
N ASN A 234 -12.78 6.58 1.21
CA ASN A 234 -12.04 7.80 0.91
C ASN A 234 -12.26 8.90 1.97
N GLY A 235 -12.17 8.52 3.25
CA GLY A 235 -12.35 9.44 4.39
C GLY A 235 -11.30 10.56 4.44
N SER A 236 -11.44 11.44 5.43
CA SER A 236 -10.42 12.47 5.68
C SER A 236 -9.07 11.83 6.01
N ALA A 237 -7.98 12.56 5.78
CA ALA A 237 -6.64 12.08 6.13
C ALA A 237 -6.53 11.69 7.62
N GLU A 238 -7.21 12.45 8.49
CA GLU A 238 -7.31 12.19 9.92
C GLU A 238 -8.05 10.87 10.23
N HIS A 239 -9.18 10.63 9.56
CA HIS A 239 -9.93 9.39 9.71
C HIS A 239 -9.10 8.17 9.28
N MET A 240 -8.45 8.26 8.11
CA MET A 240 -7.59 7.18 7.62
C MET A 240 -6.44 6.88 8.57
N GLU A 241 -5.80 7.91 9.14
CA GLU A 241 -4.70 7.72 10.10
C GLU A 241 -5.21 7.13 11.44
N ALA A 242 -6.37 7.57 11.92
CA ALA A 242 -6.99 7.00 13.11
C ALA A 242 -7.30 5.50 12.91
N VAL A 243 -7.85 5.11 11.75
CA VAL A 243 -8.09 3.70 11.42
C VAL A 243 -6.78 2.93 11.30
N ARG A 244 -5.73 3.51 10.69
CA ARG A 244 -4.39 2.89 10.64
C ARG A 244 -3.84 2.60 12.02
N GLN A 245 -3.93 3.55 12.94
CA GLN A 245 -3.49 3.35 14.32
C GLN A 245 -4.29 2.25 15.03
N GLN A 246 -5.60 2.19 14.82
CA GLN A 246 -6.44 1.11 15.33
C GLN A 246 -6.06 -0.26 14.76
N LEU A 247 -5.72 -0.34 13.47
CA LEU A 247 -5.26 -1.59 12.84
C LEU A 247 -3.90 -2.04 13.40
N LYS A 248 -2.96 -1.10 13.57
CA LYS A 248 -1.65 -1.37 14.19
C LYS A 248 -1.81 -1.87 15.64
N ALA A 249 -2.66 -1.22 16.43
CA ALA A 249 -2.95 -1.64 17.80
C ALA A 249 -3.61 -3.03 17.86
N LYS A 250 -4.58 -3.31 16.98
CA LYS A 250 -5.20 -4.64 16.87
C LYS A 250 -4.21 -5.72 16.44
N ALA A 251 -3.27 -5.39 15.54
CA ALA A 251 -2.22 -6.32 15.13
C ALA A 251 -1.24 -6.61 16.29
N ALA A 252 -0.82 -5.58 17.03
CA ALA A 252 0.03 -5.73 18.20
C ALA A 252 -0.65 -6.56 19.32
N ALA A 253 -1.93 -6.30 19.60
CA ALA A 253 -2.70 -7.06 20.57
C ALA A 253 -2.85 -8.55 20.16
N LYS A 254 -3.08 -8.82 18.87
CA LYS A 254 -3.11 -10.20 18.35
C LYS A 254 -1.76 -10.91 18.45
N ALA A 255 -0.67 -10.19 18.18
CA ALA A 255 0.68 -10.73 18.35
C ALA A 255 0.95 -11.06 19.82
N ALA A 256 0.69 -10.13 20.74
CA ALA A 256 0.84 -10.36 22.18
C ALA A 256 0.00 -11.54 22.70
N ALA A 257 -1.26 -11.65 22.27
CA ALA A 257 -2.12 -12.78 22.64
C ALA A 257 -1.60 -14.12 22.10
N LYS A 258 -0.99 -14.14 20.90
CA LYS A 258 -0.37 -15.33 20.33
C LYS A 258 0.85 -15.78 21.14
N GLU A 259 1.68 -14.83 21.57
CA GLU A 259 2.85 -15.11 22.43
C GLU A 259 2.44 -15.71 23.77
N VAL A 260 1.43 -15.13 24.43
CA VAL A 260 0.89 -15.68 25.70
C VAL A 260 0.37 -17.10 25.51
N ARG A 261 -0.41 -17.34 24.44
CA ARG A 261 -0.93 -18.67 24.15
C ARG A 261 0.17 -19.69 23.84
N ALA A 262 1.21 -19.28 23.10
CA ALA A 262 2.37 -20.14 22.83
C ALA A 262 3.15 -20.47 24.11
N ALA A 263 3.30 -19.51 25.03
CA ALA A 263 3.94 -19.74 26.32
C ALA A 263 3.14 -20.70 27.22
N GLU A 264 1.80 -20.58 27.25
CA GLU A 264 0.93 -21.52 27.95
C GLU A 264 1.00 -22.94 27.37
N GLU A 265 0.99 -23.09 26.04
CA GLU A 265 1.12 -24.39 25.39
C GLU A 265 2.50 -25.02 25.67
N ALA A 266 3.58 -24.23 25.63
CA ALA A 266 4.92 -24.69 26.00
C ALA A 266 5.01 -25.10 27.48
N GLY A 267 4.32 -24.39 28.38
CA GLY A 267 4.22 -24.75 29.80
C GLY A 267 3.51 -26.08 30.03
N LYS A 268 2.37 -26.30 29.35
CA LYS A 268 1.62 -27.57 29.40
C LYS A 268 2.47 -28.73 28.85
N ASN A 269 3.20 -28.51 27.77
CA ASN A 269 4.08 -29.53 27.19
C ASN A 269 5.24 -29.89 28.14
N ARG A 270 5.87 -28.90 28.79
CA ARG A 270 6.89 -29.14 29.82
C ARG A 270 6.36 -29.91 31.02
N LYS A 271 5.14 -29.61 31.48
CA LYS A 271 4.49 -30.34 32.58
C LYS A 271 4.24 -31.80 32.21
N ARG A 272 3.69 -32.06 31.02
CA ARG A 272 3.46 -33.43 30.50
C ARG A 272 4.78 -34.20 30.35
N ALA A 273 5.84 -33.56 29.87
CA ALA A 273 7.16 -34.19 29.76
C ALA A 273 7.73 -34.57 31.13
N ARG A 274 7.55 -33.71 32.14
CA ARG A 274 7.96 -34.00 33.52
C ARG A 274 7.16 -35.16 34.15
N GLU A 275 5.84 -35.16 33.98
CA GLU A 275 4.97 -36.25 34.47
C GLU A 275 5.31 -37.60 33.79
N ALA A 276 5.71 -37.60 32.52
CA ALA A 276 6.17 -38.80 31.82
C ALA A 276 7.53 -39.33 32.35
N LEU A 277 8.42 -38.44 32.80
CA LEU A 277 9.69 -38.81 33.42
C LEU A 277 9.49 -39.35 34.85
N GLU A 278 8.55 -38.80 35.60
CA GLU A 278 8.24 -39.22 36.98
C GLU A 278 7.42 -40.54 37.02
N GLY A 279 6.70 -40.90 35.94
CA GLY A 279 5.94 -42.16 35.82
C GLY A 279 6.72 -43.38 35.30
N GLY A 280 7.99 -43.23 34.90
CA GLY A 280 8.83 -44.30 34.35
C GLY A 280 9.91 -44.75 35.34
N GLY A 281 9.76 -45.96 35.89
CA GLY A 281 10.67 -46.52 36.89
C GLY A 281 12.15 -46.56 36.49
N SER A 282 13.02 -46.18 37.43
CA SER A 282 14.46 -46.47 37.64
C SER A 282 15.47 -46.44 36.48
N GLY A 283 15.09 -46.34 35.20
CA GLY A 283 16.00 -46.41 34.05
C GLY A 283 16.39 -45.04 33.45
N ALA A 284 15.55 -44.01 33.61
CA ALA A 284 15.72 -42.73 32.91
C ALA A 284 16.72 -41.77 33.58
N VAL A 285 16.91 -41.87 34.89
CA VAL A 285 17.89 -41.04 35.65
C VAL A 285 19.33 -41.33 35.23
N CYS A 286 19.63 -42.53 34.73
CA CYS A 286 20.97 -42.88 34.25
C CYS A 286 21.28 -42.24 32.89
N ALA A 287 20.29 -42.15 31.98
CA ALA A 287 20.49 -41.62 30.63
C ALA A 287 20.75 -40.11 30.58
N VAL A 288 20.06 -39.32 31.42
CA VAL A 288 20.26 -37.85 31.46
C VAL A 288 21.60 -37.49 32.09
N ALA A 289 22.06 -38.23 33.12
CA ALA A 289 23.36 -38.02 33.73
C ALA A 289 24.52 -38.32 32.76
N VAL A 290 24.41 -39.40 31.96
CA VAL A 290 25.40 -39.77 30.96
C VAL A 290 25.51 -38.71 29.84
N ALA A 291 24.37 -38.20 29.35
CA ALA A 291 24.38 -37.18 28.29
C ALA A 291 24.97 -35.83 28.73
N VAL A 292 24.76 -35.42 29.99
CA VAL A 292 25.37 -34.20 30.56
C VAL A 292 26.89 -34.37 30.71
N GLN A 293 27.34 -35.57 31.06
CA GLN A 293 28.76 -35.88 31.21
C GLN A 293 29.49 -35.93 29.85
N GLU A 294 28.85 -36.43 28.79
CA GLU A 294 29.39 -36.38 27.43
C GLU A 294 29.49 -34.94 26.90
N GLN A 295 28.50 -34.08 27.15
CA GLN A 295 28.58 -32.67 26.75
C GLN A 295 29.73 -31.93 27.46
N GLN A 296 29.96 -32.20 28.75
CA GLN A 296 31.09 -31.63 29.47
C GLN A 296 32.44 -32.13 28.95
N GLN A 297 32.56 -33.42 28.59
CA GLN A 297 33.78 -33.95 27.97
C GLN A 297 34.05 -33.32 26.60
N GLN A 298 33.03 -33.13 25.77
CA GLN A 298 33.20 -32.47 24.46
C GLN A 298 33.65 -31.01 24.61
N GLN A 299 33.10 -30.27 25.58
CA GLN A 299 33.57 -28.91 25.86
C GLN A 299 35.02 -28.86 26.37
N GLN A 300 35.41 -29.80 27.24
CA GLN A 300 36.79 -29.91 27.71
C GLN A 300 37.77 -30.26 26.57
N GLN A 301 37.39 -31.17 25.67
CA GLN A 301 38.20 -31.50 24.49
C GLN A 301 38.35 -30.30 23.55
N GLN A 302 37.30 -29.51 23.33
CA GLN A 302 37.39 -28.29 22.53
C GLN A 302 38.31 -27.24 23.18
N GLN A 303 38.26 -27.08 24.51
CA GLN A 303 39.16 -26.18 25.22
C GLN A 303 40.63 -26.64 25.13
N GLN A 304 40.88 -27.94 25.23
CA GLN A 304 42.24 -28.49 25.09
C GLN A 304 42.78 -28.31 23.67
N GLN A 305 41.96 -28.51 22.63
CA GLN A 305 42.36 -28.22 21.24
C GLN A 305 42.69 -26.75 21.04
N GLN A 306 41.92 -25.83 21.63
CA GLN A 306 42.21 -24.40 21.54
C GLN A 306 43.53 -24.03 22.23
N GLN A 307 43.87 -24.66 23.35
CA GLN A 307 45.15 -24.43 24.05
C GLN A 307 46.35 -24.99 23.29
N GLN A 308 46.18 -26.08 22.52
CA GLN A 308 47.25 -26.63 21.67
C GLN A 308 47.53 -25.79 20.42
N LEU A 309 46.55 -24.99 19.97
CA LEU A 309 46.71 -24.07 18.85
C LEU A 309 47.29 -22.71 19.26
N SER A 310 47.48 -22.45 20.56
CA SER A 310 48.00 -21.19 21.10
C SER A 310 49.47 -21.26 21.56
N VAL A 311 50.29 -22.16 21.02
CA VAL A 311 51.74 -22.12 21.27
C VAL A 311 52.31 -20.89 20.55
N PRO A 312 52.96 -19.93 21.24
CA PRO A 312 53.54 -18.76 20.60
C PRO A 312 54.73 -19.18 19.74
N ASP A 313 54.74 -18.76 18.48
CA ASP A 313 55.88 -18.91 17.57
C ASP A 313 57.15 -18.33 18.21
N GLY A 314 58.14 -19.20 18.42
CA GLY A 314 59.47 -18.84 18.91
C GLY A 314 60.27 -17.99 17.91
N PRO A 315 61.34 -17.32 18.37
CA PRO A 315 61.90 -16.15 17.70
C PRO A 315 62.61 -16.47 16.39
N ALA A 316 62.37 -15.63 15.39
CA ALA A 316 62.97 -15.64 14.06
C ALA A 316 64.51 -15.62 14.14
N ALA A 317 65.13 -16.72 13.71
CA ALA A 317 66.57 -16.83 13.54
C ALA A 317 67.03 -16.03 12.31
N TYR A 318 67.88 -15.04 12.58
CA TYR A 318 68.53 -14.13 11.64
C TYR A 318 69.50 -14.92 10.73
N LEU A 319 69.30 -14.85 9.40
CA LEU A 319 70.22 -15.41 8.41
C LEU A 319 71.47 -14.54 8.30
N GLN A 320 72.62 -15.10 8.68
CA GLN A 320 73.95 -14.55 8.38
C GLN A 320 74.30 -14.78 6.89
N GLN A 321 74.67 -13.71 6.20
CA GLN A 321 75.27 -13.76 4.87
C GLN A 321 76.76 -14.13 4.97
N PRO A 322 77.32 -14.93 4.05
CA PRO A 322 78.76 -15.06 3.92
C PRO A 322 79.34 -13.97 3.01
N SER A 323 80.56 -13.60 3.38
CA SER A 323 81.54 -12.66 2.80
C SER A 323 81.78 -12.77 1.30
#